data_AF-A0A7C2BAU0-F1
#
_entry.id   AF-A0A7C2BAU0-F1
#
_cell.length_a   1.000
_cell.length_b   1.000
_cell.length_c   1.000
_cell.angle_alpha   90.00
_cell.angle_beta   90.00
_cell.angle_gamma   90.00
#
_symmetry.space_group_name_H-M   'P 1'
#
loop_
_entity.id
_entity.type
_entity.pdbx_description
1 polymer ?
#
loop_
_entity_poly.entity_id
_entity_poly.type
_entity_poly.pdbx_seq_one_letter_code
_entity_poly.pdbx_strand_id
1 'polypeptide(L)'
;MNVKAFSFSASLRDPYPRQMTVKTAVYAVSGGGIQRLECQTRSFSIELDALDFDAEFGDTIQLTVADVVRGLASGEFECNVSECKGGDTLLKVYEVLLNGKSFKLLSAYKLSEGRLSKIYADTLTNLAPWRKRITSVSKLLDLSPQALEGL
;
A
#
# COMPACT_ATOMS: atom_id res chain seq x y z
N MET A 1 -5.74 16.54 -4.04
CA MET A 1 -4.27 16.34 -3.95
C MET A 1 -3.88 15.14 -4.80
N ASN A 2 -2.62 15.00 -5.21
CA ASN A 2 -2.17 13.77 -5.88
C ASN A 2 -1.63 12.78 -4.84
N VAL A 3 -2.03 11.52 -4.98
CA VAL A 3 -1.58 10.43 -4.11
C VAL A 3 -0.91 9.38 -4.97
N LYS A 4 0.31 9.00 -4.57
CA LYS A 4 1.07 7.92 -5.20
C LYS A 4 0.64 6.59 -4.59
N ALA A 5 0.67 5.54 -5.40
CA ALA A 5 0.56 4.15 -4.97
C ALA A 5 1.52 3.30 -5.79
N PHE A 6 2.16 2.36 -5.13
CA PHE A 6 3.23 1.57 -5.73
C PHE A 6 2.78 0.15 -5.96
N SER A 7 2.94 -0.35 -7.18
CA SER A 7 2.80 -1.78 -7.49
C SER A 7 4.13 -2.29 -8.01
N PHE A 8 4.63 -3.39 -7.47
CA PHE A 8 5.97 -3.85 -7.79
C PHE A 8 6.11 -5.37 -7.73
N SER A 9 7.15 -5.86 -8.39
CA SER A 9 7.69 -7.21 -8.23
C SER A 9 9.14 -7.09 -7.79
N ALA A 10 9.54 -7.88 -6.80
CA ALA A 10 10.89 -7.89 -6.25
C ALA A 10 11.36 -9.33 -6.03
N SER A 11 12.61 -9.59 -6.40
CA SER A 11 13.34 -10.83 -6.09
C SER A 11 14.66 -10.45 -5.44
N LEU A 12 14.71 -10.55 -4.11
CA LEU A 12 15.89 -10.27 -3.30
C LEU A 12 16.61 -11.59 -3.01
N ARG A 13 17.94 -11.62 -3.15
CA ARG A 13 18.73 -12.85 -2.91
C ARG A 13 19.50 -12.81 -1.60
N ASP A 14 20.18 -11.69 -1.30
CA ASP A 14 21.02 -11.53 -0.11
C ASP A 14 20.62 -10.32 0.74
N PRO A 15 20.77 -10.36 2.09
CA PRO A 15 21.08 -11.53 2.92
C PRO A 15 19.86 -12.40 3.23
N TYR A 16 18.65 -11.95 2.85
CA TYR A 16 17.40 -12.66 3.11
C TYR A 16 16.62 -12.86 1.80
N PRO A 17 16.60 -14.08 1.24
CA PRO A 17 15.87 -14.37 0.03
C PRO A 17 14.38 -14.08 0.18
N ARG A 18 13.84 -13.21 -0.69
CA ARG A 18 12.41 -12.87 -0.72
C ARG A 18 11.96 -12.66 -2.16
N GLN A 19 10.92 -13.38 -2.55
CA GLN A 19 10.16 -13.11 -3.75
C GLN A 19 8.84 -12.47 -3.37
N MET A 20 8.59 -11.26 -3.88
CA MET A 20 7.43 -10.47 -3.51
C MET A 20 6.76 -9.86 -4.74
N THR A 21 5.44 -9.88 -4.77
CA THR A 21 4.64 -9.09 -5.68
C THR A 21 3.63 -8.31 -4.88
N VAL A 22 3.51 -7.02 -5.14
CA VAL A 22 2.54 -6.13 -4.51
C VAL A 22 1.73 -5.45 -5.60
N LYS A 23 0.41 -5.63 -5.57
CA LYS A 23 -0.54 -4.84 -6.35
C LYS A 23 -1.31 -3.93 -5.43
N THR A 24 -1.33 -2.64 -5.76
CA THR A 24 -1.99 -1.63 -4.93
C THR A 24 -3.19 -1.05 -5.65
N ALA A 25 -4.35 -1.11 -5.00
CA ALA A 25 -5.54 -0.41 -5.42
C ALA A 25 -5.83 0.75 -4.45
N VAL A 26 -6.18 1.91 -5.00
CA VAL A 26 -6.52 3.11 -4.22
C VAL A 26 -8.01 3.37 -4.36
N TYR A 27 -8.66 3.66 -3.25
CA TYR A 27 -10.08 3.94 -3.18
C TYR A 27 -10.31 5.28 -2.49
N ALA A 28 -11.22 6.07 -3.03
CA ALA A 28 -11.81 7.21 -2.33
C ALA A 28 -12.96 6.74 -1.46
N VAL A 29 -13.06 7.35 -0.28
CA VAL A 29 -14.12 7.10 0.67
C VAL A 29 -14.89 8.40 0.92
N SER A 30 -16.18 8.38 0.67
CA SER A 30 -17.05 9.54 0.84
C SER A 30 -18.50 9.12 1.05
N GLY A 31 -19.20 9.76 2.00
CA GLY A 31 -20.63 9.56 2.21
C GLY A 31 -21.02 8.10 2.50
N GLY A 32 -20.19 7.36 3.24
CA GLY A 32 -20.42 5.94 3.55
C GLY A 32 -20.17 4.97 2.38
N GLY A 33 -19.73 5.49 1.22
CA GLY A 33 -19.38 4.70 0.04
C GLY A 33 -17.88 4.62 -0.21
N ILE A 34 -17.49 3.63 -1.01
CA ILE A 34 -16.12 3.42 -1.46
C ILE A 34 -16.06 3.28 -2.97
N GLN A 35 -15.12 3.98 -3.62
CA GLN A 35 -14.97 3.97 -5.07
C GLN A 35 -13.50 3.81 -5.44
N ARG A 36 -13.18 2.88 -6.34
CA ARG A 36 -11.83 2.71 -6.87
C ARG A 36 -11.44 3.93 -7.71
N LEU A 37 -10.26 4.49 -7.45
CA LEU A 37 -9.72 5.59 -8.22
C LEU A 37 -9.05 5.10 -9.50
N GLU A 38 -9.25 5.85 -10.57
CA GLU A 38 -8.46 5.74 -11.79
C GLU A 38 -7.22 6.63 -11.65
N CYS A 39 -6.06 6.07 -12.01
CA CYS A 39 -4.77 6.68 -11.77
C CYS A 39 -3.95 6.62 -13.06
N GLN A 40 -3.10 7.63 -13.25
CA GLN A 40 -2.10 7.58 -14.31
C GLN A 40 -0.90 6.79 -13.83
N THR A 41 -0.42 5.87 -14.67
CA THR A 41 0.69 4.99 -14.33
C THR A 41 1.96 5.47 -15.01
N ARG A 42 3.07 5.48 -14.26
CA ARG A 42 4.41 5.68 -14.79
C ARG A 42 5.42 4.74 -14.12
N SER A 43 6.60 4.65 -14.69
CA SER A 43 7.72 3.94 -14.07
C SER A 43 8.19 4.64 -12.79
N PHE A 44 8.68 3.84 -11.85
CA PHE A 44 9.31 4.31 -10.63
C PHE A 44 10.60 5.08 -10.90
N SER A 45 10.80 6.18 -10.18
CA SER A 45 12.04 6.96 -10.17
C SER A 45 12.57 7.06 -8.75
N ILE A 46 13.79 6.55 -8.51
CA ILE A 46 14.43 6.59 -7.18
C ILE A 46 14.47 8.03 -6.65
N GLU A 47 14.80 9.00 -7.49
CA GLU A 47 14.94 10.41 -7.11
C GLU A 47 13.63 11.03 -6.63
N LEU A 48 12.50 10.61 -7.21
CA LEU A 48 11.19 11.21 -6.95
C LEU A 48 10.35 10.42 -5.95
N ASP A 49 10.60 9.12 -5.82
CA ASP A 49 9.67 8.18 -5.19
C ASP A 49 10.24 7.44 -3.99
N ALA A 50 11.57 7.49 -3.75
CA ALA A 50 12.17 6.65 -2.72
C ALA A 50 11.62 6.92 -1.31
N LEU A 51 11.47 8.19 -0.93
CA LEU A 51 10.94 8.57 0.38
C LEU A 51 9.47 8.15 0.55
N ASP A 52 8.66 8.31 -0.50
CA ASP A 52 7.25 7.92 -0.48
C ASP A 52 7.10 6.38 -0.39
N PHE A 53 7.96 5.64 -1.10
CA PHE A 53 8.02 4.19 -1.06
C PHE A 53 8.39 3.68 0.34
N ASP A 54 9.44 4.25 0.94
CA ASP A 54 9.88 3.87 2.29
C ASP A 54 8.81 4.19 3.34
N ALA A 55 8.17 5.37 3.24
CA ALA A 55 7.07 5.75 4.12
C ALA A 55 5.83 4.85 3.96
N GLU A 56 5.64 4.26 2.79
CA GLU A 56 4.53 3.35 2.51
C GLU A 56 4.83 1.92 3.00
N PHE A 57 6.02 1.40 2.75
CA PHE A 57 6.32 -0.03 2.91
C PHE A 57 7.31 -0.39 4.01
N GLY A 58 8.07 0.57 4.54
CA GLY A 58 9.05 0.33 5.60
C GLY A 58 8.44 -0.37 6.82
N ASP A 59 7.23 0.04 7.24
CA ASP A 59 6.52 -0.59 8.34
C ASP A 59 5.48 -1.63 7.89
N THR A 60 4.88 -1.43 6.71
CA THR A 60 3.76 -2.25 6.23
C THR A 60 4.22 -3.66 5.83
N ILE A 61 5.34 -3.74 5.11
CA ILE A 61 5.89 -5.00 4.57
C ILE A 61 7.40 -5.17 4.85
N GLN A 62 8.01 -4.25 5.61
CA GLN A 62 9.43 -4.29 5.96
C GLN A 62 10.33 -4.37 4.74
N LEU A 63 10.07 -3.49 3.78
CA LEU A 63 10.84 -3.31 2.56
C LEU A 63 11.11 -1.83 2.36
N THR A 64 12.37 -1.48 2.19
CA THR A 64 12.82 -0.12 1.86
C THR A 64 13.51 -0.09 0.50
N VAL A 65 13.68 1.10 -0.08
CA VAL A 65 14.48 1.30 -1.28
C VAL A 65 15.94 0.90 -1.05
N ALA A 66 16.47 1.04 0.16
CA ALA A 66 17.82 0.55 0.47
C ALA A 66 17.92 -0.97 0.31
N ASP A 67 16.90 -1.72 0.73
CA ASP A 67 16.82 -3.17 0.53
C ASP A 67 16.68 -3.51 -0.96
N VAL A 68 15.88 -2.74 -1.69
CA VAL A 68 15.72 -2.90 -3.14
C VAL A 68 17.03 -2.63 -3.87
N VAL A 69 17.74 -1.53 -3.57
CA VAL A 69 19.02 -1.18 -4.22
C VAL A 69 20.11 -2.20 -3.89
N ARG A 70 20.19 -2.65 -2.64
CA ARG A 70 21.12 -3.72 -2.24
C ARG A 70 20.75 -5.05 -2.90
N GLY A 71 19.46 -5.37 -2.94
CA GLY A 71 18.94 -6.56 -3.58
C GLY A 71 19.11 -6.53 -5.09
N LEU A 72 19.01 -5.37 -5.76
CA LEU A 72 19.26 -5.16 -7.18
C LEU A 72 20.73 -5.43 -7.56
N ALA A 73 21.67 -5.30 -6.62
CA ALA A 73 23.05 -5.73 -6.85
C ALA A 73 23.16 -7.26 -7.03
N SER A 74 22.13 -8.04 -6.67
CA SER A 74 22.08 -9.50 -6.81
C SER A 74 20.71 -10.08 -7.23
N GLY A 75 19.78 -9.25 -7.71
CA GLY A 75 18.35 -9.57 -7.82
C GLY A 75 17.60 -8.62 -8.77
N GLU A 76 16.26 -8.67 -8.75
CA GLU A 76 15.40 -7.96 -9.72
C GLU A 76 14.33 -7.12 -9.00
N PHE A 77 14.06 -5.92 -9.51
CA PHE A 77 12.99 -5.06 -9.03
C PHE A 77 12.37 -4.27 -10.17
N GLU A 78 11.05 -4.38 -10.28
CA GLU A 78 10.23 -3.61 -11.22
C GLU A 78 9.10 -2.95 -10.45
N CYS A 79 8.95 -1.63 -10.58
CA CYS A 79 7.92 -0.88 -9.89
C CYS A 79 7.25 0.14 -10.80
N ASN A 80 5.92 0.17 -10.70
CA ASN A 80 5.06 1.19 -11.29
C ASN A 80 4.45 2.06 -10.20
N VAL A 81 4.36 3.34 -10.49
CA VAL A 81 3.74 4.36 -9.64
C VAL A 81 2.43 4.78 -10.28
N SER A 82 1.35 4.59 -9.54
CA SER A 82 0.01 5.08 -9.86
C SER A 82 -0.20 6.41 -9.17
N GLU A 83 -0.41 7.47 -9.95
CA GLU A 83 -0.71 8.80 -9.44
C GLU A 83 -2.22 9.08 -9.59
N CYS A 84 -2.90 9.13 -8.45
CA CYS A 84 -4.34 9.25 -8.36
C CYS A 84 -4.73 10.64 -7.84
N LYS A 85 -5.80 11.23 -8.38
CA LYS A 85 -6.42 12.40 -7.75
C LYS A 85 -7.19 11.93 -6.51
N GLY A 86 -6.59 12.13 -5.33
CA GLY A 86 -7.19 11.75 -4.06
C GLY A 86 -8.18 12.79 -3.54
N GLY A 87 -9.14 12.30 -2.75
CA GLY A 87 -10.05 13.12 -1.93
C GLY A 87 -9.60 13.21 -0.47
N ASP A 88 -10.53 13.58 0.40
CA ASP A 88 -10.25 13.81 1.83
C ASP A 88 -10.00 12.53 2.61
N THR A 89 -10.54 11.40 2.16
CA THR A 89 -10.38 10.11 2.82
C THR A 89 -10.07 9.04 1.79
N LEU A 90 -9.05 8.24 2.05
CA LEU A 90 -8.54 7.24 1.11
C LEU A 90 -8.27 5.92 1.81
N LEU A 91 -8.52 4.84 1.08
CA LEU A 91 -8.11 3.49 1.46
C LEU A 91 -7.18 2.95 0.37
N LYS A 92 -6.01 2.47 0.77
CA LYS A 92 -5.15 1.65 -0.07
C LYS A 92 -5.30 0.19 0.34
N VAL A 93 -5.48 -0.67 -0.65
CA VAL A 93 -5.54 -2.13 -0.49
C VAL A 93 -4.36 -2.73 -1.22
N TYR A 94 -3.61 -3.55 -0.51
CA TYR A 94 -2.43 -4.23 -1.04
C TYR A 94 -2.70 -5.72 -1.16
N GLU A 95 -2.61 -6.25 -2.36
CA GLU A 95 -2.51 -7.69 -2.60
C GLU A 95 -1.03 -8.04 -2.66
N VAL A 96 -0.56 -8.75 -1.62
CA VAL A 96 0.85 -9.11 -1.45
C VAL A 96 0.99 -10.61 -1.62
N LEU A 97 1.83 -11.03 -2.58
CA LEU A 97 2.29 -12.41 -2.69
C LEU A 97 3.74 -12.45 -2.21
N LEU A 98 3.99 -13.05 -1.05
CA LEU A 98 5.34 -13.19 -0.47
C LEU A 98 5.70 -14.66 -0.38
N ASN A 99 6.74 -15.08 -1.10
CA ASN A 99 7.24 -16.46 -1.14
C ASN A 99 6.10 -17.47 -1.38
N GLY A 100 5.19 -17.16 -2.31
CA GLY A 100 4.02 -17.98 -2.64
C GLY A 100 2.82 -17.87 -1.69
N LYS A 101 2.92 -17.10 -0.59
CA LYS A 101 1.80 -16.86 0.34
C LYS A 101 1.11 -15.54 0.03
N SER A 102 -0.21 -15.57 -0.09
CA SER A 102 -1.02 -14.39 -0.36
C SER A 102 -1.50 -13.71 0.92
N PHE A 103 -1.38 -12.39 0.95
CA PHE A 103 -1.84 -11.52 2.03
C PHE A 103 -2.62 -10.35 1.42
N LYS A 104 -3.67 -9.93 2.12
CA LYS A 104 -4.39 -8.68 1.82
C LYS A 104 -4.15 -7.72 2.97
N LEU A 105 -3.57 -6.56 2.68
CA LEU A 105 -3.23 -5.53 3.67
C LEU A 105 -4.03 -4.26 3.37
N LEU A 106 -4.29 -3.47 4.41
CA LEU A 106 -5.02 -2.22 4.33
C LEU A 106 -4.16 -1.06 4.87
N SER A 107 -4.26 0.11 4.25
CA SER A 107 -3.80 1.37 4.83
C SER A 107 -4.84 2.47 4.59
N ALA A 108 -5.23 3.16 5.65
CA ALA A 108 -6.26 4.18 5.60
C ALA A 108 -5.65 5.56 5.89
N TYR A 109 -6.13 6.55 5.15
CA TYR A 109 -5.61 7.91 5.17
C TYR A 109 -6.76 8.92 5.26
N LYS A 110 -6.53 10.01 6.00
CA LYS A 110 -7.48 11.11 6.12
C LYS A 110 -6.76 12.45 6.03
N LEU A 111 -7.35 13.38 5.30
CA LEU A 111 -6.90 14.75 5.18
C LEU A 111 -7.22 15.47 6.49
N SER A 112 -6.18 16.02 7.11
CA SER A 112 -6.29 16.88 8.27
C SER A 112 -5.32 18.04 8.08
N GLU A 113 -5.80 19.27 8.28
CA GLU A 113 -4.96 20.49 8.19
C GLU A 113 -4.20 20.61 6.86
N GLY A 114 -4.82 20.21 5.75
CA GLY A 114 -4.20 20.27 4.42
C GLY A 114 -3.17 19.17 4.13
N ARG A 115 -2.94 18.24 5.06
CA ARG A 115 -2.04 17.09 4.87
C ARG A 115 -2.78 15.76 4.98
N LEU A 116 -2.50 14.85 4.04
CA LEU A 116 -2.99 13.48 4.14
C LEU A 116 -2.20 12.72 5.21
N SER A 117 -2.88 12.30 6.26
CA SER A 117 -2.28 11.57 7.39
C SER A 117 -2.72 10.11 7.36
N LYS A 118 -1.75 9.20 7.53
CA LYS A 118 -2.01 7.76 7.68
C LYS A 118 -2.62 7.54 9.07
N ILE A 119 -3.85 7.05 9.12
CA ILE A 119 -4.60 6.80 10.38
C ILE A 119 -4.69 5.30 10.71
N TYR A 120 -4.36 4.45 9.76
CA TYR A 120 -4.30 3.00 9.91
C TYR A 120 -3.31 2.42 8.90
N ALA A 121 -2.56 1.41 9.31
CA ALA A 121 -1.86 0.50 8.40
C ALA A 121 -1.70 -0.87 9.03
N ASP A 122 -1.85 -1.90 8.20
CA ASP A 122 -1.46 -3.25 8.56
C ASP A 122 0.06 -3.40 8.56
N THR A 123 0.57 -4.26 9.44
CA THR A 123 1.96 -4.71 9.41
C THR A 123 1.98 -6.20 9.12
N LEU A 124 2.61 -6.60 8.02
CA LEU A 124 2.61 -7.97 7.50
C LEU A 124 3.06 -9.01 8.54
N THR A 125 4.04 -8.65 9.39
CA THR A 125 4.60 -9.54 10.43
C THR A 125 3.74 -9.64 11.69
N ASN A 126 2.72 -8.79 11.85
CA ASN A 126 1.83 -8.76 13.00
C ASN A 126 0.36 -8.55 12.59
N LEU A 127 -0.11 -9.38 11.66
CA LEU A 127 -1.47 -9.28 11.14
C LEU A 127 -2.52 -9.81 12.12
N ALA A 128 -3.39 -8.91 12.57
CA ALA A 128 -4.61 -9.30 13.25
C ALA A 128 -5.57 -10.08 12.30
N PRO A 129 -6.50 -10.88 12.85
CA PRO A 129 -7.54 -11.54 12.06
C PRO A 129 -8.30 -10.56 11.16
N TRP A 130 -8.58 -10.96 9.92
CA TRP A 130 -9.19 -10.11 8.88
C TRP A 130 -10.44 -9.35 9.37
N ARG A 131 -11.35 -10.06 10.05
CA ARG A 131 -12.58 -9.45 10.59
C ARG A 131 -12.30 -8.30 11.56
N LYS A 132 -11.28 -8.42 12.42
CA LYS A 132 -10.89 -7.34 13.35
C LYS A 132 -10.33 -6.14 12.61
N ARG A 133 -9.54 -6.39 11.55
CA ARG A 133 -8.96 -5.34 10.69
C ARG A 133 -10.04 -4.57 9.96
N ILE A 134 -10.96 -5.26 9.27
CA ILE A 134 -12.13 -4.64 8.61
C ILE A 134 -12.92 -3.80 9.61
N THR A 135 -13.30 -4.33 10.77
CA THR A 135 -14.11 -3.57 11.75
C THR A 135 -13.40 -2.29 12.19
N SER A 136 -12.07 -2.35 12.39
CA SER A 136 -11.28 -1.19 12.80
C SER A 136 -11.24 -0.13 11.69
N VAL A 137 -10.92 -0.54 10.46
CA VAL A 137 -10.86 0.36 9.30
C VAL A 137 -12.23 0.96 8.98
N SER A 138 -13.30 0.14 8.98
CA SER A 138 -14.68 0.60 8.78
C SER A 138 -15.08 1.68 9.78
N LYS A 139 -14.73 1.51 11.06
CA LYS A 139 -15.01 2.53 12.09
C LYS A 139 -14.23 3.82 11.85
N LEU A 140 -12.95 3.73 11.45
CA LEU A 140 -12.10 4.89 11.18
C LEU A 140 -12.54 5.67 9.93
N LEU A 141 -13.08 4.95 8.95
CA LEU A 141 -13.48 5.49 7.65
C LEU A 141 -14.97 5.81 7.53
N ASP A 142 -15.75 5.58 8.59
CA ASP A 142 -17.21 5.70 8.58
C ASP A 142 -17.88 4.92 7.44
N LEU A 143 -17.44 3.67 7.27
CA LEU A 143 -17.91 2.72 6.27
C LEU A 143 -18.62 1.54 6.93
N SER A 144 -19.54 0.90 6.20
CA SER A 144 -20.02 -0.42 6.59
C SER A 144 -18.91 -1.47 6.43
N PRO A 145 -18.82 -2.48 7.30
CA PRO A 145 -17.89 -3.60 7.12
C PRO A 145 -18.07 -4.31 5.77
N GLN A 146 -19.31 -4.45 5.29
CA GLN A 146 -19.60 -5.12 4.02
C GLN A 146 -18.96 -4.40 2.82
N ALA A 147 -18.81 -3.08 2.88
CA ALA A 147 -18.15 -2.31 1.83
C ALA A 147 -16.66 -2.69 1.65
N LEU A 148 -16.02 -3.22 2.71
CA LEU A 148 -14.62 -3.66 2.68
C LEU A 148 -14.47 -5.16 2.43
N GLU A 149 -15.49 -5.98 2.70
CA GLU A 149 -15.45 -7.42 2.47
C GLU A 149 -15.35 -7.78 0.98
N GLY A 150 -15.88 -6.92 0.09
CA GLY A 150 -15.85 -7.09 -1.35
C GLY A 150 -14.58 -6.59 -2.05
N LEU A 151 -13.64 -6.00 -1.31
CA LEU A 151 -12.33 -5.56 -1.80
C LEU A 151 -11.31 -6.67 -1.64
#